data_AF-A0A172Q6C0-F1
#
_entry.id   AF-A0A172Q6C0-F1
#
_cell.length_a   1.000
_cell.length_b   1.000
_cell.length_c   1.000
_cell.angle_alpha   90.00
_cell.angle_beta   90.00
_cell.angle_gamma   90.00
#
_symmetry.space_group_name_H-M   'P 1'
#
loop_
_entity.id
_entity.type
_entity.pdbx_description
1 polymer ?
#
loop_
_entity_poly.entity_id
_entity_poly.type
_entity_poly.pdbx_seq_one_letter_code
_entity_poly.pdbx_strand_id
1 'polypeptide(L)'
;MERKGLSSALQQISRIAVLSALCVALRYVFAGLPNVQPITAIFLLISVIWGFRQSFWVMAVTMLVSSFLLGFGPWVLWQIMAFALIILVWRHLLYPLTEKLWFSQMLKLVLQSLFAGLMGALYGCIIDFCYALLYSMPWWTYVLAGLSFNLAHALSTVFFYPLLATSFRRLIYEKNQ
;
A
#
# COMPACT_ATOMS: atom_id res chain seq x y z
N MET A 1 -1.76 18.79 -31.21
CA MET A 1 -2.17 17.67 -30.32
C MET A 1 -1.03 17.19 -29.42
N GLU A 2 0.22 17.15 -29.91
CA GLU A 2 1.41 16.69 -29.18
C GLU A 2 1.70 17.41 -27.85
N ARG A 3 1.57 18.74 -27.80
CA ARG A 3 1.81 19.53 -26.56
C ARG A 3 0.83 19.22 -25.42
N LYS A 4 -0.42 18.84 -25.72
CA LYS A 4 -1.41 18.45 -24.68
C LYS A 4 -1.09 17.08 -24.07
N GLY A 5 -0.54 16.15 -24.87
CA GLY A 5 -0.08 14.85 -24.39
C GLY A 5 1.20 14.94 -23.54
N LEU A 6 2.12 15.83 -23.91
CA LEU A 6 3.34 16.06 -23.13
C LEU A 6 3.04 16.68 -21.75
N SER A 7 2.12 17.66 -21.69
CA SER A 7 1.71 18.29 -20.44
C SER A 7 1.02 17.31 -19.47
N SER A 8 0.21 16.37 -19.97
CA SER A 8 -0.47 15.40 -19.12
C SER A 8 0.48 14.33 -18.58
N ALA A 9 1.43 13.88 -19.40
CA ALA A 9 2.50 12.98 -18.97
C ALA A 9 3.38 13.61 -17.88
N LEU A 10 3.76 14.88 -18.06
CA LEU A 10 4.56 15.62 -17.08
C LEU A 10 3.84 15.73 -15.72
N GLN A 11 2.53 16.03 -15.74
CA GLN A 11 1.71 16.08 -14.54
C GLN A 11 1.61 14.72 -13.84
N GLN A 12 1.49 13.62 -14.59
CA GLN A 12 1.45 12.27 -14.01
C GLN A 12 2.77 11.92 -13.32
N ILE A 13 3.90 12.15 -13.99
CA ILE A 13 5.23 11.88 -13.44
C ILE A 13 5.47 12.73 -12.19
N SER A 14 5.11 14.02 -12.23
CA SER A 14 5.22 14.93 -11.09
C SER A 14 4.40 14.45 -9.89
N ARG A 15 3.14 14.02 -10.10
CA ARG A 15 2.30 13.45 -9.03
C ARG A 15 2.90 12.18 -8.43
N ILE A 16 3.42 11.29 -9.28
CA ILE A 16 4.09 10.06 -8.83
C ILE A 16 5.28 10.43 -7.95
N ALA A 17 6.14 11.35 -8.41
CA ALA A 17 7.32 11.79 -7.68
C ALA A 17 6.98 12.41 -6.31
N VAL A 18 6.01 13.33 -6.27
CA VAL A 18 5.61 14.00 -5.02
C VAL A 18 4.99 13.01 -4.02
N LEU A 19 4.11 12.11 -4.46
CA LEU A 19 3.53 11.11 -3.57
C LEU A 19 4.56 10.07 -3.11
N SER A 20 5.46 9.64 -3.99
CA SER A 20 6.56 8.76 -3.59
C SER A 20 7.45 9.44 -2.55
N ALA A 21 7.82 10.71 -2.74
CA ALA A 21 8.60 11.47 -1.77
C ALA A 21 7.89 11.56 -0.41
N LEU A 22 6.58 11.81 -0.41
CA LEU A 22 5.76 11.79 0.81
C LEU A 22 5.79 10.42 1.50
N CYS A 23 5.56 9.34 0.76
CA CYS A 23 5.58 7.98 1.32
C CYS A 23 6.97 7.60 1.85
N VAL A 24 8.03 8.01 1.16
CA VAL A 24 9.42 7.82 1.60
C VAL A 24 9.67 8.57 2.92
N ALA A 25 9.28 9.85 3.01
CA ALA A 25 9.38 10.63 4.25
C ALA A 25 8.61 9.99 5.41
N LEU A 26 7.38 9.51 5.16
CA LEU A 26 6.59 8.80 6.17
C LEU A 26 7.27 7.52 6.63
N ARG A 27 7.88 6.72 5.74
CA ARG A 27 8.66 5.55 6.16
C ARG A 27 9.79 5.90 7.11
N TYR A 28 10.44 7.04 6.92
CA TYR A 28 11.52 7.50 7.82
C TYR A 28 11.00 7.97 9.17
N VAL A 29 9.98 8.84 9.18
CA VAL A 29 9.40 9.34 10.43
C VAL A 29 8.90 8.18 11.30
N PHE A 30 8.35 7.15 10.67
CA PHE A 30 7.83 5.96 11.35
C PHE A 30 8.88 4.84 11.52
N ALA A 31 10.13 5.02 11.08
CA ALA A 31 11.15 3.97 11.13
C ALA A 31 11.50 3.56 12.58
N GLY A 32 11.33 4.46 13.54
CA GLY A 32 11.56 4.19 14.97
C GLY A 32 10.45 3.36 15.63
N LEU A 33 9.31 3.17 14.96
CA LEU A 33 8.22 2.33 15.44
C LEU A 33 8.28 0.94 14.80
N PRO A 34 7.98 -0.14 15.55
CA PRO A 34 8.06 -1.50 15.03
C PRO A 34 6.99 -1.76 13.96
N ASN A 35 7.37 -1.57 12.69
CA ASN A 35 6.56 -1.83 11.48
C ASN A 35 5.18 -1.12 11.43
N VAL A 36 4.98 -0.08 12.23
CA VAL A 36 3.80 0.80 12.17
C VAL A 36 4.03 1.79 11.04
N GLN A 37 3.37 1.61 9.88
CA GLN A 37 3.60 2.48 8.72
C GLN A 37 2.30 2.79 7.97
N PRO A 38 2.02 4.07 7.65
CA PRO A 38 0.82 4.46 6.91
C PRO A 38 0.87 4.15 5.41
N ILE A 39 2.04 3.73 4.88
CA ILE A 39 2.26 3.62 3.43
C ILE A 39 1.33 2.62 2.73
N THR A 40 0.97 1.52 3.37
CA THR A 40 0.12 0.50 2.78
C THR A 40 -1.26 1.08 2.54
N ALA A 41 -1.82 1.76 3.54
CA ALA A 41 -3.08 2.48 3.41
C ALA A 41 -3.04 3.51 2.27
N ILE A 42 -1.93 4.25 2.12
CA ILE A 42 -1.74 5.21 1.03
C ILE A 42 -1.75 4.51 -0.34
N PHE A 43 -0.99 3.41 -0.51
CA PHE A 43 -0.95 2.68 -1.78
C PHE A 43 -2.33 2.12 -2.16
N LEU A 44 -3.03 1.51 -1.20
CA LEU A 44 -4.38 0.99 -1.42
C LEU A 44 -5.35 2.10 -1.81
N LEU A 45 -5.28 3.26 -1.14
CA LEU A 45 -6.14 4.40 -1.44
C LEU A 45 -5.85 5.00 -2.83
N ILE A 46 -4.58 5.27 -3.17
CA ILE A 46 -4.20 5.78 -4.49
C ILE A 46 -4.62 4.81 -5.58
N SER A 47 -4.52 3.50 -5.32
CA SER A 47 -4.96 2.50 -6.28
C SER A 47 -6.44 2.62 -6.61
N VAL A 48 -7.27 3.05 -5.66
CA VAL A 48 -8.70 3.29 -5.89
C VAL A 48 -8.91 4.58 -6.68
N ILE A 49 -8.26 5.68 -6.29
CA ILE A 49 -8.49 7.00 -6.88
C ILE A 49 -7.93 7.08 -8.31
N TRP A 50 -6.71 6.58 -8.54
CA TRP A 50 -5.94 6.90 -9.75
C TRP A 50 -5.64 5.74 -10.70
N GLY A 51 -5.83 4.49 -10.28
CA GLY A 51 -5.40 3.36 -11.13
C GLY A 51 -4.38 2.47 -10.48
N PHE A 52 -4.40 1.19 -10.85
CA PHE A 52 -3.31 0.26 -10.56
C PHE A 52 -1.97 0.78 -11.08
N ARG A 53 -1.92 1.27 -12.33
CA ARG A 53 -0.68 1.71 -12.98
C ARG A 53 -0.01 2.86 -12.21
N GLN A 54 -0.77 3.87 -11.80
CA GLN A 54 -0.21 5.02 -11.08
C GLN A 54 0.19 4.63 -9.66
N SER A 55 -0.64 3.85 -8.95
CA SER A 55 -0.27 3.37 -7.60
C SER A 55 0.95 2.44 -7.63
N PHE A 56 1.09 1.61 -8.65
CA PHE A 56 2.24 0.73 -8.83
C PHE A 56 3.54 1.54 -8.94
N TRP A 57 3.57 2.59 -9.77
CA TRP A 57 4.77 3.42 -9.89
C TRP A 57 5.08 4.17 -8.60
N VAL A 58 4.06 4.72 -7.92
CA VAL A 58 4.26 5.38 -6.62
C VAL A 58 4.88 4.42 -5.62
N MET A 59 4.32 3.22 -5.50
CA MET A 59 4.78 2.15 -4.62
C MET A 59 6.19 1.69 -4.98
N ALA A 60 6.47 1.41 -6.26
CA ALA A 60 7.77 0.89 -6.71
C ALA A 60 8.89 1.89 -6.43
N VAL A 61 8.68 3.16 -6.77
CA VAL A 61 9.64 4.23 -6.47
C VAL A 61 9.80 4.40 -4.96
N THR A 62 8.71 4.34 -4.18
CA THR A 62 8.79 4.42 -2.71
C THR A 62 9.64 3.30 -2.14
N MET A 63 9.38 2.05 -2.54
CA MET A 63 10.12 0.89 -2.03
C MET A 63 11.59 0.95 -2.43
N LEU A 64 11.89 1.34 -3.67
CA LEU A 64 13.26 1.45 -4.15
C LEU A 64 14.03 2.56 -3.42
N VAL A 65 13.50 3.79 -3.41
CA VAL A 65 14.16 4.95 -2.80
C VAL A 65 14.29 4.78 -1.29
N SER A 66 13.23 4.30 -0.62
CA SER A 66 13.29 4.15 0.83
C SER A 66 14.33 3.12 1.28
N SER A 67 14.52 2.06 0.47
CA SER A 67 15.48 1.00 0.76
C SER A 67 16.93 1.45 0.62
N PHE A 68 17.24 2.44 -0.21
CA PHE A 68 18.60 2.99 -0.25
C PHE A 68 19.05 3.58 1.10
N LEU A 69 18.12 4.10 1.91
CA LEU A 69 18.47 4.67 3.22
C LEU A 69 18.14 3.72 4.39
N LEU A 70 17.14 2.83 4.26
CA LEU A 70 16.75 1.89 5.33
C LEU A 70 17.44 0.52 5.24
N GLY A 71 18.20 0.26 4.18
CA GLY A 71 18.85 -1.01 3.91
C GLY A 71 18.42 -1.59 2.57
N PHE A 72 19.38 -1.74 1.67
CA PHE A 72 19.16 -2.24 0.31
C PHE A 72 19.54 -3.71 0.20
N GLY A 73 18.74 -4.50 -0.51
CA GLY A 73 19.00 -5.92 -0.70
C GLY A 73 17.99 -6.62 -1.61
N PRO A 74 18.07 -7.94 -1.76
CA PRO A 74 17.20 -8.71 -2.66
C PRO A 74 15.72 -8.65 -2.25
N TRP A 75 15.43 -8.36 -0.97
CA TRP A 75 14.07 -8.20 -0.47
C TRP A 75 13.31 -7.06 -1.13
N VAL A 76 13.98 -6.02 -1.65
CA VAL A 76 13.30 -4.88 -2.30
C VAL A 76 12.47 -5.34 -3.50
N LEU A 77 12.98 -6.30 -4.27
CA LEU A 77 12.25 -6.89 -5.40
C LEU A 77 11.01 -7.64 -4.92
N TRP A 78 11.15 -8.44 -3.86
CA TRP A 78 10.02 -9.15 -3.24
C TRP A 78 8.97 -8.19 -2.68
N GLN A 79 9.39 -7.07 -2.09
CA GLN A 79 8.48 -6.04 -1.59
C GLN A 79 7.68 -5.39 -2.73
N ILE A 80 8.33 -5.02 -3.83
CA ILE A 80 7.67 -4.45 -5.00
C ILE A 80 6.64 -5.45 -5.58
N MET A 81 7.01 -6.72 -5.71
CA MET A 81 6.11 -7.75 -6.23
C MET A 81 4.94 -8.06 -5.28
N ALA A 82 5.21 -8.19 -3.98
CA ALA A 82 4.19 -8.47 -2.98
C ALA A 82 3.16 -7.33 -2.89
N PHE A 83 3.62 -6.07 -2.85
CA PHE A 83 2.70 -4.94 -2.86
C PHE A 83 1.94 -4.82 -4.18
N ALA A 84 2.57 -5.10 -5.32
CA ALA A 84 1.86 -5.09 -6.60
C ALA A 84 0.71 -6.11 -6.61
N LEU A 85 0.94 -7.33 -6.13
CA LEU A 85 -0.11 -8.34 -5.99
C LEU A 85 -1.24 -7.87 -5.08
N ILE A 86 -0.91 -7.31 -3.93
CA ILE A 86 -1.88 -6.88 -2.92
C ILE A 86 -2.71 -5.70 -3.42
N ILE A 87 -2.10 -4.74 -4.11
CA ILE A 87 -2.81 -3.62 -4.72
C ILE A 87 -3.76 -4.13 -5.82
N LEU A 88 -3.35 -5.13 -6.59
CA LEU A 88 -4.18 -5.74 -7.63
C LEU A 88 -5.42 -6.41 -7.02
N VAL A 89 -5.22 -7.27 -6.01
CA VAL A 89 -6.29 -7.94 -5.27
C VAL A 89 -7.23 -6.92 -4.63
N TRP A 90 -6.67 -5.91 -3.97
CA TRP A 90 -7.45 -4.85 -3.33
C TRP A 90 -8.35 -4.11 -4.33
N ARG A 91 -7.76 -3.58 -5.41
CA ARG A 91 -8.47 -2.74 -6.38
C ARG A 91 -9.53 -3.51 -7.16
N HIS A 92 -9.25 -4.75 -7.54
CA HIS A 92 -10.11 -5.52 -8.46
C HIS A 92 -11.10 -6.45 -7.75
N LEU A 93 -10.80 -6.90 -6.53
CA LEU A 93 -11.64 -7.83 -5.80
C LEU A 93 -12.26 -7.19 -4.56
N LEU A 94 -11.45 -6.75 -3.60
CA LEU A 94 -11.95 -6.37 -2.27
C LEU A 94 -12.69 -5.03 -2.25
N TYR A 95 -12.12 -4.00 -2.87
CA TYR A 95 -12.76 -2.68 -2.90
C TYR A 95 -14.11 -2.72 -3.63
N PRO A 96 -14.23 -3.29 -4.85
CA PRO A 96 -15.52 -3.42 -5.53
C PRO A 96 -16.53 -4.28 -4.76
N LEU A 97 -16.07 -5.32 -4.05
CA LEU A 97 -16.93 -6.14 -3.20
C LEU A 97 -17.57 -5.30 -2.10
N THR A 98 -16.79 -4.45 -1.42
CA THR A 98 -17.32 -3.54 -0.38
C THR A 98 -18.29 -2.50 -0.93
N GLU A 99 -18.09 -2.03 -2.16
CA GLU A 99 -18.98 -1.02 -2.76
C GLU A 99 -20.32 -1.59 -3.22
N LYS A 100 -20.35 -2.86 -3.66
CA LYS A 100 -21.57 -3.56 -4.07
C LYS A 100 -22.52 -3.89 -2.92
N LEU A 101 -22.02 -3.93 -1.68
CA LEU A 101 -22.85 -4.22 -0.51
C LEU A 101 -23.79 -3.04 -0.22
N TRP A 102 -25.06 -3.34 0.04
CA TRP A 102 -26.06 -2.36 0.49
C TRP A 102 -25.90 -2.04 1.98
N PHE A 103 -24.74 -1.48 2.31
CA PHE A 103 -24.40 -1.02 3.66
C PHE A 103 -24.31 0.50 3.73
N SER A 104 -24.47 1.04 4.95
CA SER A 104 -24.26 2.46 5.21
C SER A 104 -22.81 2.84 4.92
N GLN A 105 -22.58 4.12 4.57
CA GLN A 105 -21.24 4.59 4.20
C GLN A 105 -20.21 4.38 5.33
N MET A 106 -20.64 4.48 6.59
CA MET A 106 -19.78 4.21 7.75
C MET A 106 -19.38 2.73 7.82
N LEU A 107 -20.33 1.81 7.62
CA LEU A 107 -20.06 0.38 7.65
C LEU A 107 -19.15 -0.05 6.48
N LYS A 108 -19.33 0.53 5.28
CA LYS A 108 -18.42 0.33 4.14
C LYS A 108 -16.99 0.75 4.47
N LEU A 109 -16.81 1.91 5.09
CA LEU A 109 -15.48 2.39 5.50
C LEU A 109 -14.83 1.48 6.55
N VAL A 110 -15.59 1.00 7.52
CA VAL A 110 -15.08 0.04 8.53
C VAL A 110 -14.64 -1.26 7.84
N LEU A 111 -15.46 -1.82 6.96
CA LEU A 111 -15.12 -3.05 6.22
C LEU A 111 -13.89 -2.86 5.33
N GLN A 112 -13.80 -1.74 4.60
CA GLN A 112 -12.62 -1.40 3.81
C GLN A 112 -11.37 -1.29 4.69
N SER A 113 -11.48 -0.68 5.88
CA SER A 113 -10.36 -0.56 6.81
C SER A 113 -9.87 -1.92 7.30
N LEU A 114 -10.80 -2.82 7.65
CA LEU A 114 -10.48 -4.19 8.07
C LEU A 114 -9.82 -4.99 6.94
N PHE A 115 -10.36 -4.92 5.72
CA PHE A 115 -9.76 -5.57 4.57
C PHE A 115 -8.40 -4.97 4.17
N ALA A 116 -8.21 -3.67 4.35
CA ALA A 116 -6.91 -3.03 4.16
C ALA A 116 -5.88 -3.54 5.18
N GLY A 117 -6.30 -3.73 6.43
CA GLY A 117 -5.50 -4.41 7.45
C GLY A 117 -5.12 -5.84 7.07
N LEU A 118 -6.09 -6.62 6.57
CA LEU A 118 -5.85 -7.98 6.07
C LEU A 118 -4.84 -8.00 4.92
N MET A 119 -4.93 -7.04 4.00
CA MET A 119 -3.94 -6.85 2.94
C MET A 119 -2.54 -6.57 3.51
N GLY A 120 -2.43 -5.73 4.55
CA GLY A 120 -1.18 -5.50 5.27
C GLY A 120 -0.62 -6.76 5.96
N ALA A 121 -1.48 -7.59 6.56
CA ALA A 121 -1.07 -8.86 7.15
C ALA A 121 -0.57 -9.85 6.08
N LEU A 122 -1.29 -9.95 4.96
CA LEU A 122 -0.90 -10.82 3.84
C LEU A 122 0.43 -10.39 3.22
N TYR A 123 0.69 -9.07 3.12
CA TYR A 123 2.01 -8.56 2.75
C TYR A 123 3.11 -9.11 3.66
N GLY A 124 2.92 -9.00 4.97
CA GLY A 124 3.87 -9.51 5.97
C GLY A 124 4.16 -11.00 5.78
N CYS A 125 3.11 -11.82 5.66
CA CYS A 125 3.26 -13.27 5.44
C CYS A 125 4.02 -13.61 4.15
N ILE A 126 3.77 -12.88 3.05
CA ILE A 126 4.49 -13.09 1.78
C ILE A 126 5.98 -12.77 1.96
N ILE A 127 6.30 -11.66 2.62
CA ILE A 127 7.68 -11.24 2.85
C ILE A 127 8.42 -12.20 3.78
N ASP A 128 7.78 -12.66 4.85
CA ASP A 128 8.35 -13.65 5.76
C ASP A 128 8.64 -14.97 5.04
N PHE A 129 7.73 -15.40 4.16
CA PHE A 129 7.95 -16.57 3.31
C PHE A 129 9.15 -16.38 2.37
N CYS A 130 9.27 -15.20 1.71
CA CYS A 130 10.42 -14.89 0.86
C CYS A 130 11.74 -14.89 1.65
N TYR A 131 11.75 -14.41 2.90
CA TYR A 131 12.93 -14.48 3.76
C TYR A 131 13.27 -15.91 4.18
N ALA A 132 12.26 -16.73 4.52
CA ALA A 132 12.48 -18.14 4.83
C ALA A 132 13.13 -18.86 3.64
N LEU A 133 12.66 -18.60 2.41
CA LEU A 133 13.28 -19.13 1.20
C LEU A 133 14.72 -18.64 1.00
N LEU A 134 14.96 -17.32 1.17
CA LEU A 134 16.29 -16.73 1.00
C LEU A 134 17.33 -17.36 1.93
N TYR A 135 16.96 -17.65 3.17
CA TYR A 135 17.85 -18.21 4.19
C TYR A 135 17.73 -19.73 4.35
N SER A 136 17.00 -20.41 3.45
CA SER A 136 16.79 -21.87 3.49
C SER A 136 16.23 -22.39 4.83
N MET A 137 15.36 -21.60 5.45
CA MET A 137 14.69 -21.94 6.72
C MET A 137 13.27 -22.45 6.46
N PRO A 138 12.68 -23.22 7.39
CA PRO A 138 11.26 -23.56 7.32
C PRO A 138 10.38 -22.30 7.29
N TRP A 139 9.31 -22.35 6.49
CA TRP A 139 8.44 -21.18 6.25
C TRP A 139 7.82 -20.60 7.53
N TRP A 140 7.53 -21.43 8.52
CA TRP A 140 6.86 -21.02 9.76
C TRP A 140 7.78 -20.21 10.68
N THR A 141 9.10 -20.32 10.55
CA THR A 141 10.05 -19.70 11.47
C THR A 141 10.00 -18.18 11.37
N TYR A 142 10.03 -17.63 10.15
CA TYR A 142 9.91 -16.20 9.92
C TYR A 142 8.50 -15.67 10.19
N VAL A 143 7.46 -16.45 9.90
CA VAL A 143 6.07 -16.07 10.20
C VAL A 143 5.84 -15.93 11.71
N LEU A 144 6.37 -16.84 12.53
CA LEU A 144 6.26 -16.74 13.99
C LEU A 144 7.11 -15.58 14.54
N ALA A 145 8.33 -15.39 14.03
CA ALA A 145 9.22 -14.32 14.46
C ALA A 145 8.69 -12.92 14.06
N GLY A 146 8.10 -12.82 12.87
CA GLY A 146 7.53 -11.60 12.30
C GLY A 146 6.12 -11.28 12.79
N LEU A 147 5.46 -12.18 13.53
CA LEU A 147 4.04 -12.08 13.86
C LEU A 147 3.69 -10.76 14.56
N SER A 148 4.47 -10.34 15.55
CA SER A 148 4.24 -9.08 16.27
C SER A 148 4.37 -7.86 15.35
N PHE A 149 5.38 -7.84 14.49
CA PHE A 149 5.60 -6.79 13.49
C PHE A 149 4.51 -6.76 12.42
N ASN A 150 4.06 -7.92 11.95
CA ASN A 150 2.99 -8.04 10.96
C ASN A 150 1.64 -7.60 11.54
N LEU A 151 1.35 -7.94 12.80
CA LEU A 151 0.18 -7.46 13.51
C LEU A 151 0.23 -5.93 13.69
N ALA A 152 1.38 -5.38 14.10
CA ALA A 152 1.55 -3.94 14.20
C ALA A 152 1.32 -3.24 12.84
N HIS A 153 1.84 -3.82 11.75
CA HIS A 153 1.62 -3.31 10.40
C HIS A 153 0.15 -3.35 9.99
N ALA A 154 -0.53 -4.47 10.21
CA ALA A 154 -1.94 -4.65 9.90
C ALA A 154 -2.82 -3.67 10.69
N LEU A 155 -2.62 -3.56 12.01
CA LEU A 155 -3.36 -2.65 12.89
C LEU A 155 -3.14 -1.18 12.49
N SER A 156 -1.89 -0.80 12.18
CA SER A 156 -1.58 0.54 11.69
C SER A 156 -2.32 0.84 10.39
N THR A 157 -2.41 -0.13 9.48
CA THR A 157 -3.13 0.02 8.21
C THR A 157 -4.64 0.18 8.43
N VAL A 158 -5.24 -0.61 9.35
CA VAL A 158 -6.65 -0.45 9.75
C VAL A 158 -6.91 0.95 10.30
N PHE A 159 -5.98 1.49 11.08
CA PHE A 159 -6.11 2.82 11.67
C PHE A 159 -5.94 3.96 10.65
N PHE A 160 -4.92 3.89 9.79
CA PHE A 160 -4.62 4.96 8.83
C PHE A 160 -5.56 4.99 7.63
N TYR A 161 -6.08 3.84 7.18
CA TYR A 161 -6.96 3.77 6.03
C TYR A 161 -8.20 4.69 6.12
N PRO A 162 -9.02 4.67 7.18
CA PRO A 162 -10.19 5.52 7.28
C PRO A 162 -9.83 7.01 7.41
N LEU A 163 -8.72 7.35 8.08
CA LEU A 163 -8.23 8.74 8.19
C LEU A 163 -7.87 9.32 6.81
N LEU A 164 -7.21 8.51 5.98
CA LEU A 164 -6.89 8.89 4.62
C LEU A 164 -8.15 8.89 3.74
N ALA A 165 -8.99 7.86 3.81
CA ALA A 165 -10.20 7.77 2.99
C ALA A 165 -11.19 8.93 3.25
N THR A 166 -11.30 9.38 4.50
CA THR A 166 -12.12 10.55 4.87
C THR A 166 -11.52 11.86 4.34
N SER A 167 -10.20 12.04 4.46
CA SER A 167 -9.49 13.21 3.93
C SER A 167 -9.61 13.34 2.41
N PHE A 168 -9.59 12.21 1.71
CA PHE A 168 -9.69 12.13 0.25
C PHE A 168 -11.12 11.86 -0.25
N ARG A 169 -12.14 11.94 0.62
CA ARG A 169 -13.53 11.57 0.30
C ARG A 169 -14.08 12.28 -0.93
N ARG A 170 -13.75 13.56 -1.12
CA ARG A 170 -14.18 14.35 -2.28
C ARG A 170 -13.71 13.74 -3.60
N LEU A 171 -12.45 13.33 -3.65
CA LEU A 171 -11.84 12.73 -4.85
C LEU A 171 -12.37 11.31 -5.13
N ILE A 172 -12.77 10.57 -4.09
CA ILE A 172 -13.41 9.26 -4.25
C ILE A 172 -14.83 9.43 -4.81
N TYR A 173 -15.58 10.43 -4.34
CA TYR A 173 -16.96 10.67 -4.78
C TYR A 173 -17.05 11.09 -6.24
N GLU A 174 -16.16 11.98 -6.70
CA GLU A 174 -16.09 12.43 -8.10
C GLU A 174 -15.82 11.29 -9.11
N LYS A 175 -15.22 10.18 -8.67
CA LYS A 175 -14.97 9.00 -9.51
C LYS A 175 -16.20 8.07 -9.62
N ASN A 176 -17.06 8.06 -8.62
CA ASN A 176 -18.20 7.14 -8.53
C ASN A 176 -19.48 7.71 -9.18
N GLN A 177 -19.42 8.93 -9.72
CA GLN A 177 -20.43 9.49 -10.63
C GLN A 177 -20.04 9.22 -12.09
#